data_AF-A0A5D6Y5M2-F1
#
_entry.id   AF-A0A5D6Y5M2-F1
#
_cell.length_a   1.000
_cell.length_b   1.000
_cell.length_c   1.000
_cell.angle_alpha   90.00
_cell.angle_beta   90.00
_cell.angle_gamma   90.00
#
_symmetry.space_group_name_H-M   'P 1'
#
loop_
_entity.id
_entity.type
_entity.pdbx_description
1 polymer ?
#
loop_
_entity_poly.entity_id
_entity_poly.type
_entity_poly.pdbx_seq_one_letter_code
_entity_poly.pdbx_strand_id
1 'polypeptide(L)'
;MGSGLSVFSSGKGYDPNVLSMKHFEIHRVVGKGGFGKVNAVIRKKTSPPQWFAVKTLSKVVVVNKRCVDMIWNERNLLVFHLAGAFKSGFAEDHARFYAENLRYRGSSGTTAYMAPELFSEKHEHGVAADFFALGVLAHELLFGKKPWTGSADARLAGIAATDPDEQFLAYYTPEMRDETTTSKLSPAGRSLLRGLLHPAEAQRLGANGAAEVIQHEWFCGFDWDGYASQTLAAPFQPVVDESKANCDTAAADFDDVLDQSSEPSEHIKPEEQELFAGFEFNAVINVAVVAAATGSDVR
;
A
#
# COMPACT_ATOMS: atom_id res chain seq x y z
N MET A 1 5.39 20.33 -18.82
CA MET A 1 6.08 19.21 -19.52
C MET A 1 7.56 19.37 -19.30
N GLY A 2 8.24 18.41 -18.67
CA GLY A 2 9.66 18.54 -18.35
C GLY A 2 10.31 17.17 -18.24
N SER A 3 10.61 16.57 -19.39
CA SER A 3 11.59 15.49 -19.47
C SER A 3 12.94 16.04 -19.02
N GLY A 4 13.59 15.35 -18.08
CA GLY A 4 15.01 15.57 -17.79
C GLY A 4 15.80 15.58 -19.09
N LEU A 5 16.72 16.54 -19.18
CA LEU A 5 17.64 16.80 -20.30
C LEU A 5 17.49 15.84 -21.50
N SER A 6 16.65 16.22 -22.46
CA SER A 6 16.94 15.89 -23.85
C SER A 6 17.48 17.14 -24.49
N VAL A 7 18.80 17.17 -24.71
CA VAL A 7 19.44 18.04 -25.69
C VAL A 7 18.54 18.09 -26.92
N PHE A 8 18.17 19.30 -27.37
CA PHE A 8 17.50 19.50 -28.64
C PHE A 8 18.45 19.02 -29.76
N SER A 9 18.36 17.74 -30.08
CA SER A 9 18.92 17.16 -31.29
C SER A 9 17.74 16.67 -32.11
N SER A 10 17.42 17.45 -33.13
CA SER A 10 16.62 17.03 -34.27
C SER A 10 17.15 15.68 -34.78
N GLY A 11 16.36 14.62 -34.61
CA GLY A 11 16.56 13.36 -35.34
C GLY A 11 17.31 12.23 -34.65
N LYS A 12 16.96 11.84 -33.40
CA LYS A 12 17.30 10.50 -32.90
C LYS A 12 16.05 9.68 -32.60
N GLY A 13 15.98 8.53 -33.26
CA GLY A 13 14.86 7.60 -33.26
C GLY A 13 14.57 6.95 -31.91
N TYR A 14 13.47 6.19 -31.91
CA TYR A 14 13.05 5.29 -30.84
C TYR A 14 14.24 4.55 -30.22
N ASP A 15 14.61 4.91 -28.98
CA ASP A 15 15.58 4.15 -28.19
C ASP A 15 14.80 3.20 -27.26
N PRO A 16 14.79 1.88 -27.53
CA PRO A 16 14.07 0.91 -26.71
C PRO A 16 14.62 0.81 -25.28
N ASN A 17 15.82 1.34 -25.00
CA ASN A 17 16.47 1.25 -23.69
C ASN A 17 16.12 2.44 -22.77
N VAL A 18 15.46 3.49 -23.28
CA VAL A 18 15.03 4.66 -22.50
C VAL A 18 13.51 4.75 -22.52
N LEU A 19 12.88 4.08 -21.56
CA LEU A 19 11.43 4.14 -21.35
C LEU A 19 10.98 5.57 -21.02
N SER A 20 9.93 6.01 -21.71
CA SER A 20 9.32 7.33 -21.53
C SER A 20 7.85 7.28 -21.92
N MET A 21 7.08 8.29 -21.54
CA MET A 21 5.64 8.38 -21.85
C MET A 21 5.31 8.28 -23.35
N LYS A 22 6.25 8.58 -24.24
CA LYS A 22 6.06 8.44 -25.70
C LYS A 22 5.81 6.99 -26.13
N HIS A 23 6.31 6.04 -25.34
CA HIS A 23 6.16 4.59 -25.56
C HIS A 23 4.79 4.06 -25.16
N PHE A 24 3.96 4.89 -24.54
CA PHE A 24 2.67 4.49 -24.00
C PHE A 24 1.55 5.28 -24.67
N GLU A 25 0.42 4.61 -24.83
CA GLU A 25 -0.88 5.20 -25.15
C GLU A 25 -1.69 5.29 -23.87
N ILE A 26 -2.14 6.49 -23.51
CA ILE A 26 -2.92 6.71 -22.30
C ILE A 26 -4.36 6.38 -22.60
N HIS A 27 -4.96 5.48 -21.81
CA HIS A 27 -6.33 5.07 -22.03
C HIS A 27 -7.31 5.77 -21.09
N ARG A 28 -7.09 5.70 -19.77
CA ARG A 28 -7.98 6.30 -18.78
C ARG A 28 -7.25 6.62 -17.49
N VAL A 29 -7.74 7.62 -16.76
CA VAL A 29 -7.34 7.83 -15.36
C VAL A 29 -7.98 6.70 -14.54
N VAL A 30 -7.23 6.11 -13.61
CA VAL A 30 -7.72 5.08 -12.68
C VAL A 30 -7.63 5.52 -11.22
N GLY A 31 -6.90 6.59 -10.94
CA GLY A 31 -6.83 7.18 -9.61
C GLY A 31 -6.27 8.60 -9.63
N LYS A 32 -6.70 9.41 -8.68
CA LYS A 32 -6.16 10.74 -8.40
C LYS A 32 -5.74 10.80 -6.93
N GLY A 33 -4.57 11.36 -6.66
CA GLY A 33 -4.04 11.48 -5.31
C GLY A 33 -3.40 12.86 -5.09
N GLY A 34 -2.98 13.13 -3.85
CA GLY A 34 -2.48 14.45 -3.45
C GLY A 34 -1.21 14.94 -4.15
N PHE A 35 -0.52 14.09 -4.90
CA PHE A 35 0.75 14.39 -5.58
C PHE A 35 0.70 14.17 -7.10
N GLY A 36 -0.43 13.68 -7.63
CA GLY A 36 -0.50 13.29 -9.02
C GLY A 36 -1.66 12.35 -9.37
N LYS A 37 -1.53 11.67 -10.50
CA LYS A 37 -2.57 10.81 -11.06
C LYS A 37 -2.00 9.46 -11.49
N VAL A 38 -2.84 8.44 -11.48
CA VAL A 38 -2.53 7.10 -12.01
C VAL A 38 -3.36 6.91 -13.26
N ASN A 39 -2.71 6.55 -14.36
CA ASN A 39 -3.37 6.27 -15.63
C ASN A 39 -3.17 4.80 -16.02
N ALA A 40 -4.21 4.17 -16.52
CA ALA A 40 -4.06 2.94 -17.30
C ALA A 40 -3.52 3.31 -18.69
N VAL A 41 -2.43 2.64 -19.09
CA VAL A 41 -1.75 2.88 -20.36
C VAL A 41 -1.43 1.57 -21.07
N ILE A 42 -1.33 1.62 -22.39
CA ILE A 42 -0.95 0.48 -23.23
C ILE A 42 0.42 0.75 -23.83
N ARG A 43 1.33 -0.24 -23.78
CA ARG A 43 2.65 -0.12 -24.41
C ARG A 43 2.52 -0.22 -25.93
N LYS A 44 2.93 0.84 -26.63
CA LYS A 44 2.92 0.88 -28.10
C LYS A 44 3.83 -0.20 -28.68
N LYS A 45 3.44 -0.72 -29.85
CA LYS A 45 4.21 -1.72 -30.61
C LYS A 45 4.45 -3.04 -29.84
N THR A 46 3.57 -3.40 -28.90
CA THR A 46 3.53 -4.74 -28.30
C THR A 46 2.32 -5.50 -28.82
N SER A 47 2.52 -6.78 -29.13
CA SER A 47 1.46 -7.71 -29.51
C SER A 47 1.70 -9.02 -28.74
N PRO A 48 0.77 -9.45 -27.86
CA PRO A 48 -0.49 -8.79 -27.53
C PRO A 48 -0.32 -7.43 -26.82
N PRO A 49 -1.37 -6.58 -26.77
CA PRO A 49 -1.34 -5.31 -26.05
C PRO A 49 -0.97 -5.52 -24.57
N GLN A 50 0.02 -4.78 -24.10
CA GLN A 50 0.45 -4.86 -22.71
C GLN A 50 -0.02 -3.63 -21.91
N TRP A 51 -0.86 -3.87 -20.90
CA TRP A 51 -1.40 -2.86 -20.01
C TRP A 51 -0.49 -2.57 -18.82
N PHE A 52 -0.45 -1.31 -18.41
CA PHE A 52 0.29 -0.83 -17.24
C PHE A 52 -0.52 0.25 -16.51
N ALA A 53 -0.27 0.40 -15.21
CA ALA A 53 -0.68 1.58 -14.45
C ALA A 53 0.53 2.50 -14.26
N VAL A 54 0.46 3.73 -14.77
CA VAL A 54 1.52 4.74 -14.63
C VAL A 54 1.08 5.84 -13.67
N LYS A 55 1.75 5.88 -12.51
CA LYS A 55 1.65 6.98 -11.54
C LYS A 55 2.54 8.14 -12.00
N THR A 56 1.94 9.28 -12.32
CA THR A 56 2.65 10.51 -12.67
C THR A 56 2.60 11.48 -11.50
N LEU A 57 3.76 11.96 -11.07
CA LEU A 57 3.93 12.89 -9.95
C LEU A 57 4.44 14.25 -10.42
N SER A 58 3.94 15.35 -9.85
CA SER A 58 4.48 16.68 -10.10
C SER A 58 5.64 16.99 -9.15
N LYS A 59 6.84 17.22 -9.70
CA LYS A 59 8.03 17.53 -8.89
C LYS A 59 7.84 18.77 -8.02
N VAL A 60 7.22 19.82 -8.58
CA VAL A 60 6.91 21.07 -7.87
C VAL A 60 6.01 20.78 -6.67
N VAL A 61 4.94 20.01 -6.86
CA VAL A 61 4.02 19.63 -5.78
C VAL A 61 4.73 18.79 -4.71
N VAL A 62 5.60 17.86 -5.11
CA VAL A 62 6.38 17.02 -4.17
C VAL A 62 7.33 17.86 -3.32
N VAL A 63 8.04 18.81 -3.93
CA VAL A 63 8.97 19.73 -3.23
C VAL A 63 8.20 20.67 -2.31
N ASN A 64 7.15 21.33 -2.81
CA ASN A 64 6.34 22.28 -2.03
C ASN A 64 5.69 21.61 -0.81
N LYS A 65 5.29 20.32 -0.93
CA LYS A 65 4.75 19.53 0.18
C LYS A 65 5.82 18.85 1.05
N ARG A 66 7.11 19.05 0.76
CA ARG A 66 8.25 18.44 1.48
C ARG A 66 8.17 16.91 1.53
N CYS A 67 7.79 16.29 0.42
CA CYS A 67 7.57 14.84 0.34
C CYS A 67 8.64 14.09 -0.46
N VAL A 68 9.78 14.71 -0.76
CA VAL A 68 10.86 14.13 -1.58
C VAL A 68 11.32 12.79 -1.01
N ASP A 69 11.62 12.71 0.29
CA ASP A 69 12.09 11.47 0.93
C ASP A 69 11.04 10.36 0.88
N MET A 70 9.75 10.69 1.03
CA MET A 70 8.66 9.73 0.94
C MET A 70 8.56 9.13 -0.47
N ILE A 71 8.75 9.95 -1.52
CA ILE A 71 8.74 9.48 -2.91
C ILE A 71 9.95 8.58 -3.19
N TRP A 72 11.12 8.90 -2.64
CA TRP A 72 12.29 8.03 -2.73
C TRP A 72 12.10 6.70 -2.00
N ASN A 73 11.49 6.72 -0.81
CA ASN A 73 11.17 5.50 -0.06
C ASN A 73 10.18 4.62 -0.83
N GLU A 74 9.10 5.20 -1.38
CA GLU A 74 8.15 4.47 -2.24
C GLU A 74 8.88 3.80 -3.42
N ARG A 75 9.72 4.57 -4.13
CA ARG A 75 10.50 4.06 -5.27
C ARG A 75 11.46 2.94 -4.87
N ASN A 76 12.19 3.11 -3.77
CA ASN A 76 13.18 2.12 -3.33
C ASN A 76 12.53 0.82 -2.86
N LEU A 77 11.37 0.88 -2.18
CA LEU A 77 10.59 -0.30 -1.81
C LEU A 77 10.10 -1.07 -3.04
N LEU A 78 9.59 -0.37 -4.06
CA LEU A 78 9.15 -0.99 -5.31
C LEU A 78 10.33 -1.64 -6.07
N VAL A 79 11.47 -0.94 -6.14
CA VAL A 79 12.69 -1.46 -6.77
C VAL A 79 13.18 -2.72 -6.05
N PHE A 80 13.23 -2.69 -4.72
CA PHE A 80 13.65 -3.82 -3.90
C PHE A 80 12.80 -5.07 -4.16
N HIS A 81 11.47 -4.89 -4.23
CA HIS A 81 10.54 -5.98 -4.54
C HIS A 81 10.72 -6.51 -5.97
N LEU A 82 10.81 -5.62 -6.96
CA LEU A 82 10.92 -5.98 -8.39
C LEU A 82 12.28 -6.61 -8.76
N ALA A 83 13.36 -6.22 -8.08
CA ALA A 83 14.70 -6.77 -8.31
C ALA A 83 14.85 -8.22 -7.82
N GLY A 84 13.78 -8.83 -7.28
CA GLY A 84 13.80 -10.24 -6.89
C GLY A 84 14.68 -10.52 -5.68
N ALA A 85 15.05 -9.51 -4.90
CA ALA A 85 15.83 -9.67 -3.66
C ALA A 85 15.06 -10.45 -2.56
N PHE A 86 13.78 -10.76 -2.80
CA PHE A 86 13.01 -11.68 -1.96
C PHE A 86 13.10 -13.16 -2.41
N LYS A 87 13.71 -13.45 -3.57
CA LYS A 87 13.81 -14.81 -4.15
C LYS A 87 15.22 -15.41 -4.16
N SER A 88 16.26 -14.63 -3.89
CA SER A 88 17.58 -15.19 -3.57
C SER A 88 17.78 -15.09 -2.06
N GLY A 89 18.24 -16.17 -1.42
CA GLY A 89 18.52 -16.26 0.01
C GLY A 89 19.64 -15.34 0.50
N PHE A 90 19.59 -14.06 0.16
CA PHE A 90 20.38 -13.00 0.73
C PHE A 90 19.73 -12.56 2.04
N ALA A 91 20.03 -13.38 3.05
CA ALA A 91 19.91 -13.14 4.49
C ALA A 91 18.49 -12.97 5.05
N GLU A 92 17.83 -14.12 5.28
CA GLU A 92 16.75 -14.24 6.27
C GLU A 92 17.15 -13.63 7.63
N ASP A 93 18.43 -13.73 8.02
CA ASP A 93 18.93 -13.19 9.29
C ASP A 93 19.14 -11.67 9.29
N HIS A 94 19.59 -11.05 8.20
CA HIS A 94 19.79 -9.59 8.16
C HIS A 94 18.48 -8.85 7.88
N ALA A 95 17.59 -9.38 7.05
CA ALA A 95 16.26 -8.79 6.84
C ALA A 95 15.40 -8.89 8.12
N ARG A 96 15.49 -10.00 8.88
CA ARG A 96 14.91 -10.08 10.23
C ARG A 96 15.53 -9.08 11.18
N PHE A 97 16.85 -9.00 11.27
CA PHE A 97 17.52 -8.06 12.17
C PHE A 97 17.17 -6.58 11.88
N TYR A 98 17.07 -6.21 10.59
CA TYR A 98 16.66 -4.87 10.18
C TYR A 98 15.15 -4.63 10.33
N ALA A 99 14.27 -5.61 10.07
CA ALA A 99 12.81 -5.46 10.17
C ALA A 99 12.29 -5.54 11.62
N GLU A 100 12.87 -6.39 12.46
CA GLU A 100 12.45 -6.60 13.85
C GLU A 100 12.81 -5.41 14.76
N ASN A 101 13.77 -4.57 14.36
CA ASN A 101 14.21 -3.40 15.14
C ASN A 101 14.07 -2.05 14.42
N LEU A 102 13.50 -2.00 13.21
CA LEU A 102 13.22 -0.72 12.55
C LEU A 102 12.04 -0.05 13.26
N ARG A 103 12.36 0.90 14.14
CA ARG A 103 11.37 1.82 14.68
C ARG A 103 11.35 3.06 13.81
N TYR A 104 10.22 3.35 13.21
CA TYR A 104 10.01 4.57 12.44
C TYR A 104 9.49 5.68 13.36
N ARG A 105 9.98 6.90 13.15
CA ARG A 105 9.48 8.11 13.81
C ARG A 105 8.69 8.94 12.81
N GLY A 106 7.39 9.09 13.07
CA GLY A 106 6.53 9.94 12.25
C GLY A 106 5.04 9.64 12.43
N SER A 107 4.21 10.64 12.17
CA SER A 107 2.74 10.60 12.30
C SER A 107 2.05 10.54 10.94
N SER A 108 2.47 9.61 10.07
CA SER A 108 1.85 9.39 8.77
C SER A 108 0.85 8.23 8.82
N GLY A 109 -0.23 8.33 8.02
CA GLY A 109 -1.28 7.32 7.91
C GLY A 109 -2.69 7.89 8.05
N THR A 110 -3.70 7.07 7.80
CA THR A 110 -5.10 7.45 8.04
C THR A 110 -5.41 7.20 9.50
N THR A 111 -5.75 8.25 10.26
CA THR A 111 -5.92 8.24 11.73
C THR A 111 -6.74 7.07 12.25
N ALA A 112 -7.77 6.64 11.52
CA ALA A 112 -8.62 5.53 11.93
C ALA A 112 -7.94 4.14 11.95
N TYR A 113 -6.81 3.98 11.26
CA TYR A 113 -6.03 2.75 11.20
C TYR A 113 -4.73 2.82 12.02
N MET A 114 -4.41 3.99 12.59
CA MET A 114 -3.18 4.18 13.35
C MET A 114 -3.25 3.42 14.68
N ALA A 115 -2.17 2.69 14.97
CA ALA A 115 -1.99 1.98 16.22
C ALA A 115 -1.83 2.95 17.41
N PRO A 116 -2.20 2.54 18.63
CA PRO A 116 -2.07 3.35 19.85
C PRO A 116 -0.69 4.01 20.04
N GLU A 117 0.38 3.27 19.78
CA GLU A 117 1.76 3.70 20.03
C GLU A 117 2.23 4.84 19.13
N LEU A 118 1.57 5.07 17.98
CA LEU A 118 1.84 6.23 17.12
C LEU A 118 1.48 7.55 17.81
N PHE A 119 0.60 7.51 18.81
CA PHE A 119 0.19 8.68 19.61
C PHE A 119 0.96 8.78 20.93
N SER A 120 1.93 7.89 21.17
CA SER A 120 2.83 8.01 22.31
C SER A 120 3.76 9.21 22.16
N GLU A 121 4.32 9.71 23.26
CA GLU A 121 5.28 10.83 23.24
C GLU A 121 6.44 10.62 22.27
N LYS A 122 6.88 9.36 22.12
CA LYS A 122 8.01 8.98 21.25
C LYS A 122 7.64 8.96 19.77
N HIS A 123 6.35 8.85 19.41
CA HIS A 123 5.86 8.69 18.04
C HIS A 123 6.62 7.60 17.25
N GLU A 124 7.03 6.55 17.95
CA GLU A 124 7.82 5.44 17.41
C GLU A 124 6.94 4.20 17.22
N HIS A 125 6.99 3.62 16.03
CA HIS A 125 6.28 2.38 15.73
C HIS A 125 7.15 1.41 14.92
N GLY A 126 6.90 0.13 15.09
CA GLY A 126 7.49 -0.93 14.28
C GLY A 126 6.42 -1.68 13.49
N VAL A 127 6.77 -2.89 13.02
CA VAL A 127 5.90 -3.77 12.22
C VAL A 127 4.56 -4.09 12.92
N ALA A 128 4.54 -4.10 14.26
CA ALA A 128 3.33 -4.29 15.05
C ALA A 128 2.20 -3.28 14.73
N ALA A 129 2.53 -2.07 14.28
CA ALA A 129 1.54 -1.08 13.89
C ALA A 129 0.79 -1.47 12.59
N ASP A 130 1.46 -2.16 11.67
CA ASP A 130 0.83 -2.67 10.45
C ASP A 130 -0.18 -3.78 10.76
N PHE A 131 0.13 -4.63 11.74
CA PHE A 131 -0.81 -5.66 12.21
C PHE A 131 -2.02 -5.06 12.92
N PHE A 132 -1.85 -3.91 13.60
CA PHE A 132 -2.98 -3.16 14.12
C PHE A 132 -3.89 -2.65 12.99
N ALA A 133 -3.31 -2.05 11.95
CA ALA A 133 -4.04 -1.60 10.77
C ALA A 133 -4.76 -2.77 10.05
N LEU A 134 -4.13 -3.94 9.99
CA LEU A 134 -4.74 -5.18 9.50
C LEU A 134 -5.96 -5.57 10.35
N GLY A 135 -5.89 -5.45 11.68
CA GLY A 135 -7.02 -5.69 12.57
C GLY A 135 -8.20 -4.73 12.31
N VAL A 136 -7.92 -3.44 12.08
CA VAL A 136 -8.95 -2.45 11.74
C VAL A 136 -9.61 -2.79 10.40
N LEU A 137 -8.81 -3.15 9.40
CA LEU A 137 -9.30 -3.57 8.08
C LEU A 137 -10.14 -4.85 8.17
N ALA A 138 -9.68 -5.86 8.92
CA ALA A 138 -10.41 -7.11 9.12
C ALA A 138 -11.77 -6.86 9.78
N HIS A 139 -11.82 -5.99 10.80
CA HIS A 139 -13.10 -5.58 11.40
C HIS A 139 -14.01 -4.88 10.38
N GLU A 140 -13.48 -4.00 9.54
CA GLU A 140 -14.26 -3.32 8.50
C GLU A 140 -14.81 -4.30 7.45
N LEU A 141 -14.03 -5.29 7.03
CA LEU A 141 -14.48 -6.33 6.11
C LEU A 141 -15.57 -7.24 6.73
N LEU A 142 -15.46 -7.55 8.03
CA LEU A 142 -16.40 -8.43 8.73
C LEU A 142 -17.71 -7.74 9.12
N PHE A 143 -17.65 -6.46 9.48
CA PHE A 143 -18.79 -5.73 10.05
C PHE A 143 -19.28 -4.55 9.19
N GLY A 144 -18.58 -4.21 8.11
CA GLY A 144 -18.90 -3.06 7.25
C GLY A 144 -18.65 -1.71 7.91
N LYS A 145 -17.97 -1.68 9.06
CA LYS A 145 -17.66 -0.47 9.82
C LYS A 145 -16.32 -0.61 10.53
N LYS A 146 -15.66 0.51 10.79
CA LYS A 146 -14.45 0.55 11.62
C LYS A 146 -14.79 0.24 13.08
N PRO A 147 -13.85 -0.30 13.88
CA PRO A 147 -14.13 -0.61 15.28
C PRO A 147 -14.41 0.64 16.11
N TRP A 148 -13.72 1.75 15.81
CA TRP A 148 -13.92 3.02 16.49
C TRP A 148 -13.98 4.18 15.50
N THR A 149 -14.74 5.21 15.86
CA THR A 149 -14.85 6.49 15.14
C THR A 149 -14.37 7.61 16.07
N GLY A 150 -13.11 8.03 15.99
CA GLY A 150 -12.56 9.05 16.89
C GLY A 150 -11.03 9.06 16.94
N SER A 151 -10.46 9.94 17.77
CA SER A 151 -9.01 9.96 18.03
C SER A 151 -8.59 8.78 18.90
N ALA A 152 -7.34 8.34 18.77
CA ALA A 152 -6.79 7.27 19.60
C ALA A 152 -6.81 7.63 21.10
N ASP A 153 -6.60 8.90 21.45
CA ASP A 153 -6.63 9.36 22.85
C ASP A 153 -7.98 9.11 23.52
N ALA A 154 -9.08 9.39 22.81
CA ALA A 154 -10.43 9.13 23.31
C ALA A 154 -10.68 7.62 23.52
N ARG A 155 -10.11 6.77 22.66
CA ARG A 155 -10.18 5.31 22.79
C ARG A 155 -9.39 4.79 24.00
N LEU A 156 -8.19 5.33 24.22
CA LEU A 156 -7.28 4.87 25.28
C LEU A 156 -7.66 5.41 26.66
N ALA A 157 -8.30 6.57 26.74
CA ALA A 157 -8.73 7.16 28.01
C ALA A 157 -9.69 6.27 28.82
N GLY A 158 -10.51 5.44 28.14
CA GLY A 158 -11.41 4.48 28.81
C GLY A 158 -10.70 3.29 29.45
N ILE A 159 -9.44 3.02 29.07
CA ILE A 159 -8.66 1.88 29.58
C ILE A 159 -8.19 2.18 31.01
N ALA A 160 -7.66 3.37 31.27
CA ALA A 160 -6.99 3.72 32.53
C ALA A 160 -7.89 3.76 33.79
N ALA A 161 -9.21 3.62 33.66
CA ALA A 161 -10.19 3.82 34.73
C ALA A 161 -10.82 2.54 35.30
N THR A 162 -10.33 1.35 34.91
CA THR A 162 -10.97 0.05 35.24
C THR A 162 -9.99 -0.93 35.89
N ASP A 163 -10.54 -1.90 36.64
CA ASP A 163 -9.82 -3.03 37.25
C ASP A 163 -8.89 -3.73 36.23
N PRO A 164 -7.62 -4.05 36.55
CA PRO A 164 -6.65 -4.67 35.64
C PRO A 164 -7.17 -5.87 34.83
N ASP A 165 -8.06 -6.68 35.41
CA ASP A 165 -8.59 -7.89 34.76
C ASP A 165 -9.77 -7.60 33.80
N GLU A 166 -10.50 -6.49 33.98
CA GLU A 166 -11.62 -6.06 33.10
C GLU A 166 -11.22 -4.96 32.09
N GLN A 167 -10.06 -4.35 32.30
CA GLN A 167 -9.53 -3.19 31.58
C GLN A 167 -9.44 -3.42 30.06
N PHE A 168 -8.98 -4.59 29.62
CA PHE A 168 -8.83 -4.89 28.19
C PHE A 168 -10.14 -5.27 27.52
N LEU A 169 -11.10 -5.85 28.24
CA LEU A 169 -12.39 -6.21 27.66
C LEU A 169 -13.23 -4.96 27.39
N ALA A 170 -13.14 -3.94 28.25
CA ALA A 170 -13.81 -2.65 28.06
C ALA A 170 -13.32 -1.87 26.82
N TYR A 171 -12.07 -2.09 26.41
CA TYR A 171 -11.47 -1.48 25.22
C TYR A 171 -12.09 -2.00 23.91
N TYR A 172 -12.44 -3.29 23.85
CA TYR A 172 -12.96 -3.93 22.65
C TYR A 172 -14.41 -3.54 22.36
N THR A 173 -14.77 -3.52 21.08
CA THR A 173 -16.14 -3.22 20.63
C THR A 173 -17.14 -4.28 21.11
N PRO A 174 -18.45 -3.96 21.21
CA PRO A 174 -19.47 -4.96 21.56
C PRO A 174 -19.42 -6.21 20.69
N GLU A 175 -19.14 -6.06 19.39
CA GLU A 175 -19.01 -7.17 18.45
C GLU A 175 -17.84 -8.09 18.77
N MET A 176 -16.74 -7.52 19.24
CA MET A 176 -15.57 -8.27 19.70
C MET A 176 -15.74 -8.83 21.10
N ARG A 177 -16.69 -8.33 21.90
CA ARG A 177 -17.02 -8.82 23.25
C ARG A 177 -18.09 -9.90 23.26
N ASP A 178 -18.96 -9.90 22.27
CA ASP A 178 -20.11 -10.79 22.18
C ASP A 178 -19.66 -12.25 22.00
N GLU A 179 -19.76 -13.03 23.09
CA GLU A 179 -19.47 -14.47 23.14
C GLU A 179 -20.73 -15.33 23.03
N THR A 180 -21.89 -14.73 22.70
CA THR A 180 -23.13 -15.47 22.54
C THR A 180 -23.07 -16.39 21.31
N THR A 181 -23.88 -17.44 21.32
CA THR A 181 -24.03 -18.38 20.19
C THR A 181 -24.63 -17.72 18.95
N THR A 182 -25.20 -16.52 19.07
CA THR A 182 -25.74 -15.71 17.98
C THR A 182 -24.74 -14.73 17.37
N SER A 183 -23.50 -14.70 17.89
CA SER A 183 -22.46 -13.81 17.39
C SER A 183 -22.16 -14.08 15.91
N LYS A 184 -22.00 -13.01 15.13
CA LYS A 184 -21.52 -13.09 13.74
C LYS A 184 -20.09 -13.60 13.64
N LEU A 185 -19.34 -13.56 14.75
CA LEU A 185 -17.92 -13.87 14.80
C LEU A 185 -17.70 -15.23 15.44
N SER A 186 -16.93 -16.10 14.77
CA SER A 186 -16.48 -17.35 15.38
C SER A 186 -15.56 -17.08 16.57
N PRO A 187 -15.42 -18.02 17.53
CA PRO A 187 -14.47 -17.88 18.63
C PRO A 187 -13.05 -17.54 18.14
N ALA A 188 -12.58 -18.24 17.10
CA ALA A 188 -11.29 -18.00 16.47
C ALA A 188 -11.19 -16.61 15.81
N GLY A 189 -12.25 -16.13 15.13
CA GLY A 189 -12.25 -14.77 14.55
C GLY A 189 -12.22 -13.68 15.61
N ARG A 190 -12.86 -13.94 16.76
CA ARG A 190 -12.84 -13.03 17.92
C ARG A 190 -11.47 -12.97 18.55
N SER A 191 -10.84 -14.13 18.75
CA SER A 191 -9.47 -14.22 19.24
C SER A 191 -8.51 -13.47 18.31
N LEU A 192 -8.62 -13.66 16.99
CA LEU A 192 -7.79 -12.98 15.99
C LEU A 192 -7.94 -11.46 16.07
N LEU A 193 -9.17 -10.94 16.03
CA LEU A 193 -9.40 -9.49 16.07
C LEU A 193 -8.90 -8.88 17.38
N ARG A 194 -9.16 -9.53 18.53
CA ARG A 194 -8.65 -9.06 19.83
C ARG A 194 -7.13 -9.04 19.85
N GLY A 195 -6.48 -10.07 19.32
CA GLY A 195 -5.01 -10.16 19.21
C GLY A 195 -4.41 -9.06 18.33
N LEU A 196 -4.95 -8.85 17.12
CA LEU A 196 -4.46 -7.81 16.19
C LEU A 196 -4.71 -6.40 16.71
N LEU A 197 -5.84 -6.16 17.37
CA LEU A 197 -6.23 -4.85 17.88
C LEU A 197 -5.76 -4.59 19.32
N HIS A 198 -4.89 -5.43 19.86
CA HIS A 198 -4.41 -5.29 21.23
C HIS A 198 -3.74 -3.91 21.45
N PRO A 199 -4.08 -3.17 22.53
CA PRO A 199 -3.60 -1.82 22.73
C PRO A 199 -2.10 -1.77 23.08
N ALA A 200 -1.59 -2.76 23.81
CA ALA A 200 -0.16 -2.89 24.08
C ALA A 200 0.56 -3.55 22.90
N GLU A 201 1.52 -2.82 22.29
CA GLU A 201 2.31 -3.28 21.14
C GLU A 201 2.97 -4.64 21.38
N ALA A 202 3.62 -4.83 22.54
CA ALA A 202 4.37 -6.05 22.86
C ALA A 202 3.50 -7.31 23.04
N GLN A 203 2.18 -7.14 23.23
CA GLN A 203 1.23 -8.24 23.39
C GLN A 203 0.33 -8.40 22.15
N ARG A 204 0.55 -7.59 21.12
CA ARG A 204 -0.23 -7.63 19.90
C ARG A 204 0.17 -8.83 19.06
N LEU A 205 -0.82 -9.50 18.48
CA LEU A 205 -0.58 -10.57 17.52
C LEU A 205 0.17 -10.01 16.30
N GLY A 206 1.32 -10.60 15.97
CA GLY A 206 2.21 -10.14 14.92
C GLY A 206 3.36 -9.26 15.44
N ALA A 207 3.43 -8.97 16.75
CA ALA A 207 4.54 -8.22 17.33
C ALA A 207 5.89 -8.93 17.11
N ASN A 208 5.91 -10.27 17.10
CA ASN A 208 7.11 -11.07 16.77
C ASN A 208 7.12 -11.56 15.31
N GLY A 209 6.33 -10.91 14.44
CA GLY A 209 6.31 -11.16 13.01
C GLY A 209 5.08 -11.90 12.49
N ALA A 210 4.96 -11.95 11.16
CA ALA A 210 3.76 -12.45 10.48
C ALA A 210 3.44 -13.93 10.75
N ALA A 211 4.42 -14.73 11.15
CA ALA A 211 4.23 -16.15 11.46
C ALA A 211 3.19 -16.37 12.57
N GLU A 212 3.13 -15.48 13.58
CA GLU A 212 2.13 -15.56 14.65
C GLU A 212 0.70 -15.44 14.10
N VAL A 213 0.51 -14.53 13.13
CA VAL A 213 -0.79 -14.31 12.50
C VAL A 213 -1.16 -15.50 11.60
N ILE A 214 -0.21 -16.00 10.81
CA ILE A 214 -0.41 -17.13 9.88
C ILE A 214 -0.78 -18.41 10.64
N GLN A 215 -0.18 -18.66 11.81
CA GLN A 215 -0.40 -19.84 12.63
C GLN A 215 -1.65 -19.73 13.53
N HIS A 216 -2.32 -18.58 13.56
CA HIS A 216 -3.49 -18.36 14.39
C HIS A 216 -4.64 -19.31 14.00
N GLU A 217 -5.40 -19.78 15.00
CA GLU A 217 -6.49 -20.77 14.82
C GLU A 217 -7.55 -20.37 13.78
N TRP A 218 -7.72 -19.07 13.54
CA TRP A 218 -8.63 -18.54 12.52
C TRP A 218 -8.24 -18.97 11.10
N PHE A 219 -6.95 -19.19 10.85
CA PHE A 219 -6.41 -19.66 9.58
C PHE A 219 -6.18 -21.18 9.57
N CYS A 220 -6.67 -21.91 10.58
CA CYS A 220 -6.55 -23.36 10.60
C CYS A 220 -7.25 -23.97 9.36
N GLY A 221 -6.47 -24.72 8.56
CA GLY A 221 -6.94 -25.32 7.31
C GLY A 221 -6.91 -24.39 6.09
N PHE A 222 -6.41 -23.16 6.21
CA PHE A 222 -6.17 -22.29 5.07
C PHE A 222 -4.96 -22.77 4.25
N ASP A 223 -5.12 -22.85 2.93
CA ASP A 223 -4.06 -23.30 2.02
C ASP A 223 -3.09 -22.16 1.70
N TRP A 224 -2.12 -21.96 2.60
CA TRP A 224 -1.08 -20.95 2.46
C TRP A 224 -0.13 -21.22 1.27
N ASP A 225 0.13 -22.49 0.97
CA ASP A 225 0.97 -22.90 -0.16
C ASP A 225 0.26 -22.60 -1.49
N GLY A 226 -1.03 -22.93 -1.58
CA GLY A 226 -1.89 -22.58 -2.71
C GLY A 226 -2.01 -21.07 -2.91
N TYR A 227 -2.12 -20.31 -1.82
CA TYR A 227 -2.10 -18.84 -1.85
C TYR A 227 -0.77 -18.29 -2.36
N ALA A 228 0.36 -18.74 -1.81
CA ALA A 228 1.70 -18.29 -2.19
C ALA A 228 2.06 -18.66 -3.64
N SER A 229 1.58 -19.82 -4.12
CA SER A 229 1.73 -20.27 -5.50
C SER A 229 0.67 -19.72 -6.46
N GLN A 230 -0.28 -18.94 -5.96
CA GLN A 230 -1.40 -18.36 -6.72
C GLN A 230 -2.26 -19.40 -7.44
N THR A 231 -2.34 -20.61 -6.88
CA THR A 231 -3.20 -21.70 -7.36
C THR A 231 -4.55 -21.75 -6.65
N LEU A 232 -4.66 -21.08 -5.49
CA LEU A 232 -5.92 -20.95 -4.75
C LEU A 232 -6.89 -20.00 -5.49
N ALA A 233 -8.10 -20.48 -5.78
CA ALA A 233 -9.11 -19.67 -6.45
C ALA A 233 -9.60 -18.53 -5.54
N ALA A 234 -9.60 -17.29 -6.08
CA ALA A 234 -10.14 -16.15 -5.35
C ALA A 234 -11.66 -16.33 -5.12
N PRO A 235 -12.17 -16.10 -3.89
CA PRO A 235 -13.58 -16.29 -3.56
C PRO A 235 -14.49 -15.28 -4.27
N PHE A 236 -13.95 -14.13 -4.65
CA PHE A 236 -14.62 -13.13 -5.46
C PHE A 236 -13.80 -12.85 -6.71
N GLN A 237 -14.40 -13.07 -7.88
CA GLN A 237 -13.84 -12.72 -9.17
C GLN A 237 -14.61 -11.50 -9.70
N PRO A 238 -13.97 -10.32 -9.78
CA PRO A 238 -14.65 -9.14 -10.30
C PRO A 238 -14.99 -9.34 -11.77
N VAL A 239 -16.17 -8.88 -12.18
CA VAL A 239 -16.52 -8.82 -13.60
C VAL A 239 -15.64 -7.76 -14.25
N VAL A 240 -14.82 -8.16 -15.21
CA VAL A 240 -14.01 -7.25 -16.02
C VAL A 240 -14.81 -6.87 -17.25
N ASP A 241 -15.47 -5.73 -17.18
CA ASP A 241 -16.10 -5.09 -18.33
C ASP A 241 -15.20 -3.93 -18.77
N GLU A 242 -14.57 -4.05 -19.94
CA GLU A 242 -13.68 -3.01 -20.48
C GLU A 242 -14.39 -1.65 -20.64
N SER A 243 -15.72 -1.67 -20.81
CA SER A 243 -16.57 -0.48 -20.92
C SER A 243 -16.96 0.11 -19.57
N LYS A 244 -16.87 -0.66 -18.48
CA LYS A 244 -17.19 -0.24 -17.11
C LYS A 244 -16.03 -0.56 -16.19
N ALA A 245 -15.05 0.33 -16.15
CA ALA A 245 -13.97 0.19 -15.18
C ALA A 245 -14.54 0.25 -13.75
N ASN A 246 -14.03 -0.63 -12.88
CA ASN A 246 -14.35 -0.64 -11.45
C ASN A 246 -13.67 0.51 -10.68
N CYS A 247 -13.47 1.67 -11.31
CA CYS A 247 -12.86 2.84 -10.71
C CYS A 247 -13.80 4.06 -10.85
N ASP A 248 -14.03 4.76 -9.74
CA ASP A 248 -14.83 5.99 -9.64
C ASP A 248 -14.12 7.22 -10.25
N THR A 249 -13.47 7.02 -11.38
CA THR A 249 -12.94 8.10 -12.19
C THR A 249 -13.90 8.29 -13.34
N ALA A 250 -15.01 9.01 -13.07
CA ALA A 250 -15.69 9.75 -14.12
C ALA A 250 -14.62 10.40 -14.98
N ALA A 251 -14.73 10.22 -16.30
CA ALA A 251 -13.78 10.68 -17.31
C ALA A 251 -13.49 12.17 -17.13
N ALA A 252 -12.55 12.50 -16.26
CA ALA A 252 -12.03 13.83 -16.12
C ALA A 252 -10.93 13.92 -17.16
N ASP A 253 -11.21 14.74 -18.17
CA ASP A 253 -10.32 14.98 -19.29
C ASP A 253 -8.93 15.35 -18.81
N PHE A 254 -7.95 14.96 -19.62
CA PHE A 254 -6.53 15.05 -19.32
C PHE A 254 -6.07 16.46 -18.93
N ASP A 255 -6.78 17.48 -19.40
CA ASP A 255 -6.44 18.91 -19.29
C ASP A 255 -6.88 19.53 -17.95
N ASP A 256 -8.05 19.18 -17.41
CA ASP A 256 -8.59 19.80 -16.18
C ASP A 256 -7.70 19.61 -14.94
N VAL A 257 -6.89 18.55 -14.91
CA VAL A 257 -6.11 18.17 -13.73
C VAL A 257 -4.73 18.80 -13.70
N LEU A 258 -4.14 19.09 -14.86
CA LEU A 258 -2.90 19.87 -14.88
C LEU A 258 -3.21 21.35 -14.65
N ASP A 259 -4.35 21.84 -15.16
CA ASP A 259 -4.77 23.23 -15.00
C ASP A 259 -5.17 23.60 -13.56
N GLN A 260 -5.83 22.70 -12.81
CA GLN A 260 -6.19 22.99 -11.40
C GLN A 260 -5.00 22.99 -10.42
N SER A 261 -3.82 22.53 -10.86
CA SER A 261 -2.58 22.63 -10.07
C SER A 261 -1.61 23.70 -10.58
N SER A 262 -1.89 24.28 -11.75
CA SER A 262 -1.10 25.36 -12.29
C SER A 262 -1.71 26.70 -11.90
N GLU A 263 -1.35 27.15 -10.69
CA GLU A 263 -0.94 28.55 -10.60
C GLU A 263 0.18 28.77 -11.64
N PRO A 264 0.18 29.91 -12.36
CA PRO A 264 1.05 30.11 -13.51
C PRO A 264 2.54 30.00 -13.11
N SER A 265 3.17 28.89 -13.49
CA SER A 265 4.62 28.70 -13.63
C SER A 265 5.51 28.85 -12.39
N GLU A 266 5.32 28.02 -11.36
CA GLU A 266 6.47 27.68 -10.50
C GLU A 266 7.33 26.65 -11.25
N HIS A 267 8.31 27.13 -12.02
CA HIS A 267 9.35 26.26 -12.55
C HIS A 267 10.15 25.69 -11.38
N ILE A 268 10.35 24.38 -11.37
CA ILE A 268 11.29 23.76 -10.42
C ILE A 268 12.68 24.35 -10.64
N LYS A 269 13.33 24.78 -9.56
CA LYS A 269 14.67 25.36 -9.64
C LYS A 269 15.69 24.27 -9.99
N PRO A 270 16.85 24.61 -10.60
CA PRO A 270 17.90 23.64 -10.88
C PRO A 270 18.33 22.85 -9.64
N GLU A 271 18.48 23.50 -8.48
CA GLU A 271 18.83 22.84 -7.22
C GLU A 271 17.74 21.87 -6.73
N GLU A 272 16.47 22.17 -6.97
CA GLU A 272 15.34 21.30 -6.61
C GLU A 272 15.22 20.12 -7.59
N GLN A 273 15.64 20.31 -8.84
CA GLN A 273 15.68 19.24 -9.84
C GLN A 273 16.71 18.17 -9.46
N GLU A 274 17.83 18.56 -8.84
CA GLU A 274 18.89 17.66 -8.36
C GLU A 274 18.39 16.69 -7.27
N LEU A 275 17.35 17.05 -6.51
CA LEU A 275 16.72 16.18 -5.51
C LEU A 275 16.15 14.88 -6.11
N PHE A 276 15.99 14.81 -7.43
CA PHE A 276 15.48 13.66 -8.17
C PHE A 276 16.55 12.99 -9.05
N ALA A 277 17.83 13.35 -8.90
CA ALA A 277 18.90 12.72 -9.64
C ALA A 277 19.03 11.22 -9.29
N GLY A 278 19.10 10.35 -10.29
CA GLY A 278 19.18 8.90 -10.09
C GLY A 278 17.84 8.23 -9.77
N PHE A 279 16.73 8.95 -9.95
CA PHE A 279 15.39 8.39 -9.76
C PHE A 279 15.06 7.35 -10.83
N GLU A 280 15.65 7.47 -12.03
CA GLU A 280 15.47 6.55 -13.13
C GLU A 280 15.81 5.10 -12.72
N PHE A 281 14.93 4.18 -13.10
CA PHE A 281 15.16 2.75 -12.90
C PHE A 281 14.42 1.98 -13.99
N ASN A 282 15.16 1.15 -14.72
CA ASN A 282 14.61 0.27 -15.73
C ASN A 282 14.78 -1.17 -15.25
N ALA A 283 13.71 -1.77 -14.71
CA ALA A 283 13.69 -3.20 -14.47
C ALA A 283 13.50 -3.94 -15.81
N VAL A 284 14.35 -4.92 -16.08
CA VAL A 284 14.05 -5.96 -17.06
C VAL A 284 13.05 -6.92 -16.40
N ILE A 285 11.78 -6.51 -16.37
CA ILE A 285 10.71 -7.36 -15.87
C ILE A 285 10.49 -8.43 -16.94
N ASN A 286 10.86 -9.67 -16.62
CA ASN A 286 10.54 -10.80 -17.48
C ASN A 286 9.02 -11.01 -17.41
N VAL A 287 8.29 -10.44 -18.38
CA VAL A 287 6.82 -10.33 -18.40
C VAL A 287 6.14 -11.69 -18.27
N ALA A 288 6.80 -12.77 -18.71
CA ALA A 288 6.32 -14.14 -18.53
C ALA A 288 6.10 -14.51 -17.05
N VAL A 289 6.92 -13.97 -16.14
CA VAL A 289 6.80 -14.21 -14.68
C VAL A 289 5.63 -13.42 -14.07
N VAL A 290 5.31 -12.25 -14.61
CA VAL A 290 4.18 -11.42 -14.15
C VAL A 290 2.86 -11.93 -14.73
N ALA A 291 2.84 -12.37 -15.98
CA ALA A 291 1.65 -12.96 -16.62
C ALA A 291 1.26 -14.31 -15.98
N ALA A 292 2.25 -15.12 -15.57
CA ALA A 292 2.00 -16.33 -14.78
C ALA A 292 1.36 -16.00 -13.42
N ALA A 293 1.63 -14.82 -12.86
CA ALA A 293 1.06 -14.37 -11.59
C ALA A 293 -0.34 -13.74 -11.71
N THR A 294 -0.81 -13.41 -12.92
CA THR A 294 -2.13 -12.80 -13.15
C THR A 294 -3.14 -13.73 -13.82
N GLY A 295 -2.83 -15.03 -13.97
CA GLY A 295 -3.82 -16.05 -14.36
C GLY A 295 -4.61 -15.73 -15.63
N SER A 296 -4.00 -15.03 -16.58
CA SER A 296 -4.63 -14.69 -17.85
C SER A 296 -4.34 -15.78 -18.88
N ASP A 297 -4.99 -16.94 -18.72
CA ASP A 297 -5.30 -17.79 -19.86
C ASP A 297 -6.66 -17.33 -20.39
N VAL A 298 -6.64 -16.30 -21.25
CA VAL A 298 -7.80 -15.89 -22.03
C VAL A 298 -7.77 -16.73 -23.31
N ARG A 299 -8.68 -17.70 -23.41
CA ARG A 299 -9.18 -18.23 -24.69
C ARG A 299 -10.50 -17.57 -25.02
#